data_AF-A0A1Y2BIX2-F1
#
_entry.id   AF-A0A1Y2BIX2-F1
#
_cell.length_a   1.000
_cell.length_b   1.000
_cell.length_c   1.000
_cell.angle_alpha   90.00
_cell.angle_beta   90.00
_cell.angle_gamma   90.00
#
_symmetry.space_group_name_H-M   'P 1'
#
loop_
_entity.id
_entity.type
_entity.pdbx_description
1 polymer ?
#
loop_
_entity_poly.entity_id
_entity_poly.type
_entity_poly.pdbx_seq_one_letter_code
_entity_poly.pdbx_strand_id
1 'polypeptide(L)'
;MKQLIALSIKEHEDLHIIVQDLRIWLELEVPIIEDGNHFGADVQAQLAKELVENYKRSNGFQTGCRGHHADRLKYAADWAKYPNLIDFQAAIQISDRSDHVLLRSYLRSLLMAYGGMLNKFQRNWAKVINPKGTGSTDTMY
;
A
#
# COMPACT_ATOMS: atom_id res chain seq x y z
N MET A 1 -14.26 14.68 -8.48
CA MET A 1 -12.94 14.77 -7.81
C MET A 1 -13.03 14.49 -6.31
N LYS A 2 -13.77 15.27 -5.54
CA LYS A 2 -13.92 15.13 -4.07
C LYS A 2 -14.25 13.71 -3.58
N GLN A 3 -15.24 13.06 -4.19
CA GLN A 3 -15.60 11.67 -3.83
C GLN A 3 -14.45 10.67 -4.09
N LEU A 4 -13.73 10.84 -5.20
CA LEU A 4 -12.59 9.97 -5.55
C LEU A 4 -11.43 10.15 -4.58
N ILE A 5 -11.15 11.39 -4.15
CA ILE A 5 -10.16 11.70 -3.13
C ILE A 5 -10.54 11.04 -1.80
N ALA A 6 -11.78 11.23 -1.35
CA ALA A 6 -12.27 10.65 -0.10
C ALA A 6 -12.18 9.12 -0.10
N LEU A 7 -12.61 8.48 -1.20
CA LEU A 7 -12.47 7.04 -1.38
C LEU A 7 -11.00 6.62 -1.35
N SER A 8 -10.13 7.30 -2.10
CA SER A 8 -8.71 6.97 -2.16
C SER A 8 -8.04 7.08 -0.79
N ILE A 9 -8.37 8.10 0.00
CA ILE A 9 -7.86 8.27 1.37
C ILE A 9 -8.32 7.12 2.27
N LYS A 10 -9.60 6.75 2.21
CA LYS A 10 -10.14 5.67 3.05
C LYS A 10 -9.48 4.33 2.74
N GLU A 11 -9.49 3.91 1.47
CA GLU A 11 -8.90 2.63 1.03
C GLU A 11 -7.40 2.55 1.36
N HIS A 12 -6.77 3.71 1.38
CA HIS A 12 -5.38 3.83 1.75
C HIS A 12 -5.11 3.60 3.24
N GLU A 13 -5.90 4.24 4.09
CA GLU A 13 -5.85 4.07 5.55
C GLU A 13 -6.14 2.60 5.91
N ASP A 14 -7.12 1.99 5.26
CA ASP A 14 -7.45 0.58 5.43
C ASP A 14 -6.26 -0.32 5.04
N LEU A 15 -5.61 -0.08 3.90
CA LEU A 15 -4.42 -0.84 3.49
C LEU A 15 -3.27 -0.66 4.49
N HIS A 16 -3.06 0.56 4.97
CA HIS A 16 -1.99 0.87 5.91
C HIS A 16 -2.13 0.06 7.21
N ILE A 17 -3.34 0.02 7.78
CA ILE A 17 -3.63 -0.74 8.99
C ILE A 17 -3.47 -2.24 8.74
N ILE A 18 -4.10 -2.78 7.68
CA ILE A 18 -4.05 -4.20 7.35
C ILE A 18 -2.61 -4.69 7.16
N VAL A 19 -1.77 -3.92 6.47
CA VAL A 19 -0.36 -4.29 6.23
C VAL A 19 0.45 -4.29 7.53
N GLN A 20 0.21 -3.33 8.43
CA GLN A 20 0.86 -3.30 9.73
C GLN A 20 0.46 -4.50 10.59
N ASP A 21 -0.84 -4.80 10.67
CA ASP A 21 -1.36 -5.91 11.46
C ASP A 21 -0.84 -7.26 10.96
N LEU A 22 -0.88 -7.49 9.63
CA LEU A 22 -0.32 -8.69 9.01
C LEU A 22 1.18 -8.82 9.26
N ARG A 23 1.91 -7.71 9.30
CA ARG A 23 3.35 -7.72 9.54
C ARG A 23 3.64 -8.12 10.99
N ILE A 24 2.97 -7.50 11.95
CA ILE A 24 3.12 -7.83 13.37
C ILE A 24 2.79 -9.30 13.59
N TRP A 25 1.66 -9.76 13.05
CA TRP A 25 1.28 -11.17 13.13
C TRP A 25 2.36 -12.10 12.55
N LEU A 26 2.82 -11.83 11.33
CA LEU A 26 3.83 -12.68 10.69
C LEU A 26 5.18 -12.68 11.44
N GLU A 27 5.58 -11.55 12.02
CA GLU A 27 6.79 -11.45 12.86
C GLU A 27 6.67 -12.28 14.15
N LEU A 28 5.47 -12.41 14.72
CA LEU A 28 5.20 -13.27 15.89
C LEU A 28 5.19 -14.77 15.55
N GLU A 29 4.91 -15.12 14.30
CA GLU A 29 4.93 -16.52 13.80
C GLU A 29 6.34 -17.00 13.41
N VAL A 30 7.35 -16.14 13.48
CA VAL A 30 8.73 -16.53 13.19
C VAL A 30 9.24 -17.48 14.28
N PRO A 31 9.69 -18.71 13.95
CA PRO A 31 10.14 -19.68 14.92
C PRO A 31 11.50 -19.29 15.52
N ILE A 32 11.85 -19.93 16.64
CA ILE A 32 13.17 -19.79 17.25
C ILE A 32 14.27 -20.19 16.24
N ILE A 33 15.39 -19.47 16.30
CA ILE A 33 16.56 -19.77 15.47
C ILE A 33 17.22 -21.05 16.00
N GLU A 34 17.35 -22.03 15.11
CA GLU A 34 17.92 -23.36 15.38
C GLU A 34 18.79 -23.76 14.19
N ASP A 35 19.80 -24.60 14.35
CA ASP A 35 20.61 -25.07 13.22
C ASP A 35 19.79 -25.95 12.26
N GLY A 36 19.56 -25.46 11.05
CA GLY A 36 18.88 -26.19 9.97
C GLY A 36 17.37 -25.94 9.88
N ASN A 37 16.78 -26.42 8.77
CA ASN A 37 15.36 -26.26 8.45
C ASN A 37 14.87 -24.78 8.45
N HIS A 38 15.66 -23.89 7.84
CA HIS A 38 15.37 -22.45 7.81
C HIS A 38 14.46 -22.01 6.65
N PHE A 39 14.22 -22.86 5.66
CA PHE A 39 13.52 -22.46 4.43
C PHE A 39 12.15 -21.82 4.71
N GLY A 40 11.36 -22.37 5.63
CA GLY A 40 10.07 -21.76 5.99
C GLY A 40 10.21 -20.39 6.66
N ALA A 41 11.21 -20.24 7.53
CA ALA A 41 11.51 -18.95 8.18
C ALA A 41 12.00 -17.91 7.14
N ASP A 42 12.78 -18.33 6.14
CA ASP A 42 13.20 -17.45 5.03
C ASP A 42 12.00 -16.98 4.19
N VAL A 43 11.02 -17.86 3.96
CA VAL A 43 9.76 -17.50 3.29
C VAL A 43 8.97 -16.47 4.11
N GLN A 44 8.83 -16.68 5.42
CA GLN A 44 8.19 -15.71 6.31
C GLN A 44 8.93 -14.35 6.29
N ALA A 45 10.26 -14.36 6.39
CA ALA A 45 11.07 -13.15 6.35
C ALA A 45 10.94 -12.39 5.02
N GLN A 46 10.85 -13.11 3.90
CA GLN A 46 10.64 -12.49 2.59
C GLN A 46 9.26 -11.84 2.50
N LEU A 47 8.21 -12.50 2.98
CA LEU A 47 6.85 -11.92 3.02
C LEU A 47 6.78 -10.70 3.95
N ALA A 48 7.47 -10.74 5.10
CA ALA A 48 7.56 -9.59 6.00
C ALA A 48 8.23 -8.37 5.35
N LYS A 49 9.33 -8.58 4.59
CA LYS A 49 9.97 -7.51 3.81
C LYS A 49 9.01 -6.89 2.80
N GLU A 50 8.20 -7.71 2.14
CA GLU A 50 7.22 -7.20 1.18
C GLU A 50 6.09 -6.41 1.84
N LEU A 51 5.65 -6.80 3.04
CA LEU A 51 4.71 -6.00 3.82
C LEU A 51 5.31 -4.62 4.17
N VAL A 52 6.60 -4.56 4.55
CA VAL A 52 7.31 -3.29 4.78
C VAL A 52 7.33 -2.43 3.51
N GLU A 53 7.58 -3.01 2.34
CA GLU A 53 7.57 -2.25 1.09
C GLU A 53 6.17 -1.76 0.69
N ASN A 54 5.13 -2.56 0.91
CA ASN A 54 3.75 -2.14 0.70
C ASN A 54 3.35 -1.02 1.67
N TYR A 55 3.80 -1.08 2.92
CA TYR A 55 3.62 -0.03 3.91
C TYR A 55 4.28 1.29 3.50
N LYS A 56 5.53 1.26 3.03
CA LYS A 56 6.22 2.47 2.54
C LYS A 56 5.54 3.07 1.31
N ARG A 57 5.14 2.21 0.36
CA ARG A 57 4.35 2.64 -0.80
C ARG A 57 3.05 3.28 -0.37
N SER A 58 2.44 2.76 0.70
CA SER A 58 1.23 3.37 1.20
C SER A 58 1.51 4.82 1.66
N ASN A 59 2.48 5.06 2.53
CA ASN A 59 2.76 6.43 3.00
C ASN A 59 2.98 7.48 1.87
N GLY A 60 3.50 7.08 0.71
CA GLY A 60 3.64 7.97 -0.45
C GLY A 60 2.32 8.49 -1.06
N PHE A 61 1.23 7.70 -1.01
CA PHE A 61 -0.06 8.10 -1.62
C PHE A 61 -0.80 9.17 -0.79
N GLN A 62 -0.60 9.19 0.52
CA GLN A 62 -1.26 10.12 1.43
C GLN A 62 -0.87 11.59 1.13
N THR A 63 0.38 11.82 0.74
CA THR A 63 0.88 13.16 0.40
C THR A 63 0.25 13.69 -0.90
N GLY A 64 0.11 12.83 -1.92
CA GLY A 64 -0.46 13.23 -3.21
C GLY A 64 -1.95 13.61 -3.13
N CYS A 65 -2.74 12.93 -2.29
CA CYS A 65 -4.17 13.23 -2.14
C CYS A 65 -4.45 14.57 -1.45
N ARG A 66 -3.51 15.09 -0.65
CA ARG A 66 -3.64 16.37 0.07
C ARG A 66 -3.31 17.59 -0.80
N GLY A 67 -2.58 17.40 -1.90
CA GLY A 67 -2.10 18.49 -2.77
C GLY A 67 -3.20 19.15 -3.62
N HIS A 68 -4.14 18.36 -4.16
CA HIS A 68 -5.14 18.84 -5.12
C HIS A 68 -5.86 20.13 -4.68
N HIS A 69 -6.37 20.15 -3.44
CA HIS A 69 -7.11 21.32 -2.95
C HIS A 69 -6.21 22.53 -2.72
N ALA A 70 -4.95 22.32 -2.30
CA ALA A 70 -4.00 23.40 -2.07
C ALA A 70 -3.56 24.03 -3.41
N ASP A 71 -3.21 23.21 -4.40
CA ASP A 71 -2.81 23.67 -5.73
C ASP A 71 -3.95 24.40 -6.43
N ARG A 72 -5.16 23.82 -6.38
CA ARG A 72 -6.34 24.45 -6.96
C ARG A 72 -6.67 25.78 -6.28
N LEU A 73 -6.55 25.89 -4.95
CA LEU A 73 -6.77 27.13 -4.22
C LEU A 73 -5.74 28.20 -4.62
N LYS A 74 -4.48 27.81 -4.76
CA LYS A 74 -3.40 28.71 -5.20
C LYS A 74 -3.71 29.31 -6.57
N TYR A 75 -4.01 28.48 -7.57
CA TYR A 75 -4.34 28.96 -8.91
C TYR A 75 -5.62 29.82 -8.94
N ALA A 76 -6.64 29.45 -8.16
CA ALA A 76 -7.88 30.22 -8.06
C ALA A 76 -7.66 31.59 -7.41
N ALA A 77 -6.81 31.67 -6.40
CA ALA A 77 -6.45 32.94 -5.76
C ALA A 77 -5.67 33.86 -6.70
N ASP A 78 -4.76 33.31 -7.50
CA ASP A 78 -4.01 34.08 -8.50
C ASP A 78 -4.92 34.55 -9.64
N TRP A 79 -5.86 33.71 -10.09
CA TRP A 79 -6.86 34.12 -11.08
C TRP A 79 -7.76 35.25 -10.58
N ALA A 80 -8.19 35.18 -9.31
CA ALA A 80 -8.99 36.24 -8.70
C ALA A 80 -8.25 37.59 -8.63
N LYS A 81 -6.92 37.57 -8.48
CA LYS A 81 -6.07 38.78 -8.53
C LYS A 81 -5.87 39.30 -9.95
N TYR A 82 -5.80 38.40 -10.94
CA TYR A 82 -5.49 38.73 -12.33
C TYR A 82 -6.52 38.11 -13.29
N PRO A 83 -7.79 38.57 -13.28
CA PRO A 83 -8.88 37.90 -13.98
C PRO A 83 -8.73 37.87 -15.50
N ASN A 84 -7.98 38.83 -16.07
CA ASN A 84 -7.73 38.93 -17.50
C ASN A 84 -6.67 37.93 -18.02
N LEU A 85 -5.92 37.28 -17.12
CA LEU A 85 -4.93 36.26 -17.48
C LEU A 85 -5.63 34.90 -17.59
N ILE A 86 -6.08 34.59 -18.81
CA ILE A 86 -6.81 33.35 -19.13
C ILE A 86 -5.99 32.07 -18.85
N ASP A 87 -4.67 32.17 -18.79
CA ASP A 87 -3.77 31.06 -18.51
C ASP A 87 -4.05 30.40 -17.14
N PHE A 88 -4.57 31.15 -16.17
CA PHE A 88 -4.95 30.57 -14.88
C PHE A 88 -6.13 29.60 -15.00
N GLN A 89 -7.10 29.89 -15.86
CA GLN A 89 -8.22 28.97 -16.11
C GLN A 89 -7.71 27.67 -16.75
N ALA A 90 -6.80 27.77 -17.73
CA ALA A 90 -6.18 26.62 -18.37
C ALA A 90 -5.33 25.81 -17.38
N ALA A 91 -4.55 26.48 -16.52
CA ALA A 91 -3.73 25.85 -15.49
C ALA A 91 -4.57 25.03 -14.50
N ILE A 92 -5.71 25.58 -14.03
CA ILE A 92 -6.65 24.86 -13.15
C ILE A 92 -7.17 23.60 -13.84
N GLN A 93 -7.60 23.69 -15.10
CA GLN A 93 -8.12 22.54 -15.84
C GLN A 93 -7.06 21.45 -16.05
N ILE A 94 -5.83 21.83 -16.37
CA ILE A 94 -4.71 20.90 -16.55
C ILE A 94 -4.35 20.23 -15.21
N SER A 95 -4.28 21.00 -14.12
CA SER A 95 -4.03 20.49 -12.77
C SER A 95 -5.11 19.49 -12.36
N ASP A 96 -6.38 19.85 -12.48
CA ASP A 96 -7.53 19.00 -12.13
C ASP A 96 -7.51 17.68 -12.94
N ARG A 97 -7.12 17.73 -14.23
CA ARG A 97 -6.97 16.54 -15.07
C ARG A 97 -5.78 15.67 -14.65
N SER A 98 -4.64 16.29 -14.33
CA SER A 98 -3.44 15.59 -13.86
C SER A 98 -3.73 14.84 -12.56
N ASP A 99 -4.35 15.51 -11.59
CA ASP A 99 -4.74 14.93 -10.30
C ASP A 99 -5.74 13.79 -10.48
N HIS A 100 -6.66 13.91 -11.43
CA HIS A 100 -7.59 12.82 -11.75
C HIS A 100 -6.88 11.56 -12.24
N VAL A 101 -5.90 11.69 -13.13
CA VAL A 101 -5.10 10.57 -13.61
C VAL A 101 -4.26 9.97 -12.49
N LEU A 102 -3.64 10.82 -11.66
CA LEU A 102 -2.83 10.41 -10.52
C LEU A 102 -3.64 9.59 -9.50
N LEU A 103 -4.82 10.07 -9.11
CA LEU A 103 -5.72 9.37 -8.19
C LEU A 103 -6.16 8.01 -8.73
N ARG A 104 -6.43 7.89 -10.03
CA ARG A 104 -6.73 6.60 -10.65
C ARG A 104 -5.54 5.64 -10.60
N SER A 105 -4.32 6.15 -10.76
CA SER A 105 -3.09 5.37 -10.62
C SER A 105 -2.91 4.85 -9.19
N TYR A 106 -3.24 5.66 -8.18
CA TYR A 106 -3.22 5.24 -6.78
C TYR A 106 -4.23 4.13 -6.50
N LEU A 107 -5.48 4.25 -6.95
CA LEU A 107 -6.47 3.18 -6.80
C LEU A 107 -6.04 1.87 -7.48
N ARG A 108 -5.42 1.96 -8.67
CA ARG A 108 -4.86 0.77 -9.34
C ARG A 108 -3.72 0.16 -8.51
N SER A 109 -2.88 0.99 -7.90
CA SER A 109 -1.78 0.55 -7.05
C SER A 109 -2.25 -0.12 -5.77
N LEU A 110 -3.32 0.41 -5.14
CA LEU A 110 -3.98 -0.23 -3.99
C LEU A 110 -4.51 -1.62 -4.36
N LEU A 111 -5.20 -1.75 -5.49
CA LEU A 111 -5.68 -3.04 -5.98
C LEU A 111 -4.54 -4.04 -6.21
N MET A 112 -3.44 -3.58 -6.80
CA MET A 112 -2.24 -4.40 -7.02
C MET A 112 -1.58 -4.82 -5.70
N ALA A 113 -1.55 -3.94 -4.70
CA ALA A 113 -1.02 -4.25 -3.36
C ALA A 113 -1.85 -5.36 -2.70
N TYR A 114 -3.19 -5.18 -2.61
CA TYR A 114 -4.08 -6.19 -2.03
C TYR A 114 -3.99 -7.53 -2.76
N GLY A 115 -4.19 -7.53 -4.08
CA GLY A 115 -4.15 -8.75 -4.88
C GLY A 115 -2.79 -9.44 -4.86
N GLY A 116 -1.70 -8.65 -4.89
CA GLY A 116 -0.34 -9.15 -4.82
C GLY A 116 -0.02 -9.83 -3.49
N MET A 117 -0.37 -9.19 -2.37
CA MET A 117 -0.20 -9.76 -1.03
C MET A 117 -1.04 -11.02 -0.88
N LEU A 118 -2.35 -10.97 -1.19
CA LEU A 118 -3.25 -12.11 -1.07
C LEU A 118 -2.71 -13.33 -1.83
N ASN A 119 -2.33 -13.14 -3.10
CA ASN A 119 -1.79 -14.22 -3.93
C ASN A 119 -0.51 -14.82 -3.34
N LYS A 120 0.41 -14.00 -2.83
CA LYS A 120 1.67 -14.48 -2.26
C LYS A 120 1.45 -15.21 -0.94
N PHE A 121 0.59 -14.71 -0.06
CA PHE A 121 0.24 -15.39 1.18
C PHE A 121 -0.44 -16.73 0.89
N GLN A 122 -1.42 -16.77 -0.01
CA GLN A 122 -2.13 -18.00 -0.37
C GLN A 122 -1.17 -19.08 -0.92
N ARG A 123 -0.27 -18.69 -1.83
CA ARG A 123 0.68 -19.64 -2.44
C ARG A 123 1.73 -20.18 -1.46
N ASN A 124 2.02 -19.44 -0.39
CA ASN A 124 3.02 -19.82 0.60
C ASN A 124 2.41 -20.22 1.95
N TRP A 125 1.09 -20.36 2.03
CA TRP A 125 0.35 -20.46 3.28
C TRP A 125 0.87 -21.56 4.22
N ALA A 126 1.17 -22.75 3.67
CA ALA A 126 1.70 -23.86 4.45
C ALA A 126 3.01 -23.50 5.20
N LYS A 127 3.89 -22.71 4.57
CA LYS A 127 5.14 -22.25 5.20
C LYS A 127 4.94 -21.03 6.08
N VAL A 128 3.90 -20.24 5.84
CA VAL A 128 3.53 -19.11 6.70
C VAL A 128 3.07 -19.60 8.08
N ILE A 129 2.18 -20.60 8.13
CA ILE A 129 1.60 -21.10 9.40
C ILE A 129 2.41 -22.22 10.05
N ASN A 130 3.25 -22.92 9.28
CA ASN A 130 4.07 -24.01 9.79
C ASN A 130 5.43 -24.04 9.05
N PRO A 131 6.33 -23.09 9.36
CA PRO A 131 7.60 -22.93 8.65
C PRO A 131 8.50 -24.17 8.75
N LYS A 132 8.48 -24.87 9.89
CA LYS A 132 9.28 -26.06 10.14
C LYS A 132 8.66 -27.35 9.57
N GLY A 133 7.36 -27.32 9.24
CA GLY A 133 6.60 -28.49 8.81
C GLY A 133 6.25 -29.43 9.97
N THR A 134 5.36 -30.39 9.73
CA THR A 134 5.19 -31.51 10.66
C THR A 134 6.42 -32.40 10.50
N GLY A 135 7.30 -32.38 11.51
CA GLY A 135 8.43 -33.30 11.57
C GLY A 135 7.96 -34.74 11.43
N SER A 136 8.72 -35.55 10.70
CA SER A 136 8.61 -37.02 10.68
C SER A 136 8.99 -37.60 12.04
N THR A 137 8.23 -37.28 13.09
CA THR A 137 8.35 -37.79 14.46
C THR A 137 7.04 -38.45 14.90
N ASP A 138 6.41 -39.19 13.97
CA ASP A 138 5.28 -40.09 14.26
C ASP A 138 5.62 -41.56 13.90
N THR A 139 6.91 -41.89 13.83
CA THR A 139 7.40 -43.26 13.69
C THR A 139 8.44 -43.56 14.74
N MET A 140 7.99 -43.86 15.96
CA MET A 140 8.61 -44.85 16.86
C MET A 140 7.53 -45.42 17.78
N TYR A 141 6.76 -46.36 17.23
CA TYR A 141 6.30 -47.53 17.97
C TYR A 141 7.28 -48.67 17.71
#